data_AF-A0A959H1Y2-F1
#
_entry.id   AF-A0A959H1Y2-F1
#
_cell.length_a   1.000
_cell.length_b   1.000
_cell.length_c   1.000
_cell.angle_alpha   90.00
_cell.angle_beta   90.00
_cell.angle_gamma   90.00
#
_symmetry.space_group_name_H-M   'P 1'
#
loop_
_entity.id
_entity.type
_entity.pdbx_description
1 polymer ?
#
loop_
_entity_poly.entity_id
_entity_poly.type
_entity_poly.pdbx_seq_one_letter_code
_entity_poly.pdbx_strand_id
1 'polypeptide(L)'
;MAVMEEKNYVELRSEEVQEILGTPPNWLVRWGTTVVLLGFGMMLLAAWFIRYPDVVGAKVVITSSVPPVDVVARADGRISNLLVRDKDAVQENDLLGVLQSTANYQNVMDLDMAVSAWLRSSTDSLRYLTPPRNFVLGEVQADYAVFLQQLENF
;
A
#
# COMPACT_ATOMS: atom_id res chain seq x y z
N MET A 1 -70.15 -32.02 26.45
CA MET A 1 -71.31 -31.12 26.59
C MET A 1 -70.82 -29.87 27.31
N ALA A 2 -71.06 -28.70 26.72
CA ALA A 2 -70.59 -27.41 27.21
C ALA A 2 -71.30 -27.04 28.51
N VAL A 3 -70.56 -26.47 29.47
CA VAL A 3 -71.14 -25.68 30.56
C VAL A 3 -70.77 -24.23 30.25
N MET A 4 -71.79 -23.43 30.02
CA MET A 4 -71.69 -22.00 29.76
C MET A 4 -71.23 -21.26 31.02
N GLU A 5 -70.31 -20.32 30.80
CA GLU A 5 -69.81 -19.34 31.76
C GLU A 5 -70.89 -18.31 32.06
N GLU A 6 -71.40 -18.27 33.29
CA GLU A 6 -72.31 -17.22 33.74
C GLU A 6 -71.49 -16.00 34.17
N LYS A 7 -71.26 -15.07 33.23
CA LYS A 7 -70.65 -13.77 33.54
C LYS A 7 -71.64 -12.92 34.32
N ASN A 8 -71.36 -12.73 35.60
CA ASN A 8 -72.07 -11.75 36.43
C ASN A 8 -71.66 -10.33 36.01
N TYR A 9 -72.55 -9.63 35.34
CA TYR A 9 -72.39 -8.23 34.95
C TYR A 9 -72.62 -7.35 36.17
N VAL A 10 -71.54 -6.83 36.77
CA VAL A 10 -71.65 -5.87 37.86
C VAL A 10 -72.06 -4.51 37.27
N GLU A 11 -73.35 -4.20 37.33
CA GLU A 11 -73.91 -2.90 37.00
C GLU A 11 -73.52 -1.88 38.10
N LEU A 12 -72.40 -1.18 37.89
CA LEU A 12 -71.92 -0.11 38.77
C LEU A 12 -72.75 1.16 38.59
N ARG A 13 -73.91 1.24 39.25
CA ARG A 13 -74.74 2.46 39.38
C ARG A 13 -74.55 3.13 40.74
N SER A 14 -73.31 3.42 41.12
CA SER A 14 -73.02 4.21 42.32
C SER A 14 -72.11 5.39 41.96
N GLU A 15 -72.68 6.60 41.98
CA GLU A 15 -71.93 7.86 41.85
C GLU A 15 -70.74 7.91 42.82
N GLU A 16 -70.89 7.32 44.00
CA GLU A 16 -69.88 7.28 45.07
C GLU A 16 -68.64 6.42 44.66
N VAL A 17 -68.86 5.33 43.93
CA VAL A 17 -67.74 4.51 43.39
C VAL A 17 -67.04 5.24 42.25
N GLN A 18 -67.80 6.03 41.47
CA GLN A 18 -67.27 6.83 40.37
C GLN A 18 -66.50 8.06 40.87
N GLU A 19 -66.82 8.60 42.05
CA GLU A 19 -66.08 9.68 42.71
C GLU A 19 -64.73 9.20 43.27
N ILE A 20 -64.68 7.98 43.84
CA ILE A 20 -63.46 7.34 44.35
C ILE A 20 -62.49 6.96 43.22
N LEU A 21 -63.01 6.55 42.06
CA LEU A 21 -62.20 6.18 40.89
C LEU A 21 -61.95 7.34 39.91
N GLY A 22 -62.76 8.39 39.97
CA GLY A 22 -62.75 9.50 39.01
C GLY A 22 -61.71 10.59 39.32
N THR A 23 -61.29 10.71 40.58
CA THR A 23 -60.27 11.69 40.96
C THR A 23 -58.91 11.00 41.14
N PRO A 24 -57.92 11.29 40.28
CA PRO A 24 -56.58 10.73 40.47
C PRO A 24 -56.05 11.22 41.83
N PRO A 25 -55.50 10.31 42.65
CA PRO A 25 -55.19 10.65 44.03
C PRO A 25 -54.08 11.70 44.09
N ASN A 26 -54.27 12.70 44.95
CA ASN A 26 -53.38 13.87 45.05
C ASN A 26 -51.90 13.51 45.33
N TRP A 27 -51.63 12.36 45.96
CA TRP A 27 -50.25 11.88 46.16
C TRP A 27 -49.58 11.51 44.83
N LEU A 28 -50.29 10.86 43.91
CA LEU A 28 -49.75 10.47 42.62
C LEU A 28 -49.44 11.69 41.76
N VAL A 29 -50.31 12.70 41.82
CA VAL A 29 -50.10 13.98 41.13
C VAL A 29 -48.88 14.72 41.70
N ARG A 30 -48.71 14.74 43.03
CA ARG A 30 -47.62 15.48 43.70
C ARG A 30 -46.25 14.77 43.58
N TRP A 31 -46.23 13.45 43.68
CA TRP A 31 -45.00 12.65 43.55
C TRP A 31 -44.64 12.33 42.09
N GLY A 32 -45.62 12.21 41.19
CA GLY A 32 -45.41 11.88 39.79
C GLY A 32 -44.54 12.91 39.06
N THR A 33 -44.83 14.21 39.23
CA THR A 33 -44.00 15.28 38.66
C THR A 33 -42.57 15.23 39.19
N THR A 34 -42.40 14.92 40.48
CA THR A 34 -41.08 14.82 41.11
C THR A 34 -40.27 13.65 40.53
N VAL A 35 -40.90 12.49 40.31
CA VAL A 35 -40.27 11.31 39.71
C VAL A 35 -39.83 11.58 38.26
N VAL A 36 -40.69 12.21 37.47
CA VAL A 36 -40.37 12.55 36.07
C VAL A 36 -39.22 13.57 36.01
N LEU A 37 -39.25 14.60 36.87
CA LEU A 37 -38.20 15.61 36.93
C LEU A 37 -36.86 14.99 37.36
N LEU A 38 -36.87 14.07 38.34
CA LEU A 38 -35.68 13.35 38.76
C LEU A 38 -35.10 12.50 37.61
N GLY A 39 -35.95 11.79 36.87
CA GLY A 39 -35.53 11.00 35.72
C GLY A 39 -34.89 11.84 34.62
N PHE A 40 -35.49 12.99 34.30
CA PHE A 40 -34.93 13.94 33.33
C PHE A 40 -33.59 14.51 33.81
N GLY A 41 -33.49 14.86 35.10
CA GLY A 41 -32.25 15.33 35.73
C GLY A 41 -31.13 14.29 35.66
N MET A 42 -31.44 13.01 35.92
CA MET A 42 -30.48 11.92 35.75
C MET A 42 -29.97 11.79 34.31
N MET A 43 -30.86 11.96 33.32
CA MET A 43 -30.49 11.88 31.91
C MET A 43 -29.53 13.03 31.52
N LEU A 44 -29.78 14.24 32.01
CA LEU A 44 -28.89 15.39 31.82
C LEU A 44 -27.53 15.20 32.51
N LEU A 45 -27.52 14.67 33.73
CA LEU A 45 -26.27 14.35 34.45
C LEU A 45 -25.44 13.30 33.70
N ALA A 46 -26.09 12.25 33.18
CA ALA A 46 -25.42 11.23 32.38
C ALA A 46 -24.84 11.84 31.08
N ALA A 47 -25.60 12.68 30.39
CA ALA A 47 -25.13 13.36 29.18
C ALA A 47 -23.97 14.33 29.47
N TRP A 48 -23.97 15.01 30.62
CA TRP A 48 -22.87 15.88 31.04
C TRP A 48 -21.62 15.09 31.41
N PHE A 49 -21.78 13.95 32.06
CA PHE A 49 -20.67 13.10 32.48
C PHE A 49 -20.03 12.32 31.31
N ILE A 50 -20.84 11.87 30.34
CA ILE A 50 -20.37 11.13 29.17
C ILE A 50 -19.86 12.12 28.12
N ARG A 51 -18.58 12.48 28.20
CA ARG A 51 -17.90 13.30 27.20
C ARG A 51 -17.64 12.46 25.94
N TYR A 52 -18.32 12.77 24.83
CA TYR A 52 -17.98 12.17 23.55
C TYR A 52 -16.66 12.75 23.02
N PRO A 53 -15.67 11.92 22.67
CA PRO A 53 -14.43 12.42 22.09
C PRO A 53 -14.68 12.85 20.64
N ASP A 54 -14.53 14.15 20.37
CA ASP A 54 -14.69 14.75 19.03
C ASP A 54 -13.63 14.25 18.03
N VAL A 55 -12.51 13.72 18.53
CA VAL A 55 -11.42 13.16 17.73
C VAL A 55 -10.95 11.82 18.29
N VAL A 56 -10.93 10.79 17.44
CA VAL A 56 -10.32 9.50 17.72
C VAL A 56 -8.97 9.45 17.02
N GLY A 57 -7.88 9.51 17.79
CA GLY A 57 -6.53 9.38 17.25
C GLY A 57 -6.31 7.97 16.69
N ALA A 58 -6.22 7.86 15.37
CA ALA A 58 -5.88 6.62 14.69
C ALA A 58 -4.42 6.64 14.21
N LYS A 59 -3.76 5.49 14.22
CA LYS A 59 -2.43 5.35 13.61
C LYS A 59 -2.60 5.28 12.09
N VAL A 60 -2.02 6.24 11.37
CA VAL A 60 -1.94 6.22 9.90
C VAL A 60 -0.53 5.77 9.51
N VAL A 61 -0.44 4.71 8.72
CA VAL A 61 0.82 4.26 8.11
C VAL A 61 0.87 4.79 6.69
N ILE A 62 1.87 5.62 6.38
CA ILE A 62 2.12 6.09 5.02
C ILE A 62 2.91 5.01 4.29
N THR A 63 2.27 4.30 3.36
CA THR A 63 2.95 3.31 2.51
C THR A 63 3.27 3.92 1.16
N SER A 64 4.43 3.58 0.60
CA SER A 64 4.75 3.86 -0.81
C SER A 64 3.87 2.98 -1.71
N SER A 65 3.43 3.51 -2.86
CA SER A 65 2.64 2.77 -3.87
C SER A 65 3.46 1.72 -4.62
N VAL A 66 4.79 1.87 -4.65
CA VAL A 66 5.71 0.96 -5.31
C VAL A 66 6.54 0.25 -4.24
N PRO A 67 6.33 -1.06 -4.04
CA PRO A 67 7.15 -1.82 -3.10
C PRO A 67 8.60 -1.94 -3.63
N PRO A 68 9.60 -2.06 -2.75
CA PRO A 68 10.95 -2.39 -3.17
C PRO A 68 10.97 -3.77 -3.83
N VAL A 69 11.71 -3.88 -4.94
CA VAL A 69 11.88 -5.13 -5.69
C VAL A 69 13.35 -5.47 -5.72
N ASP A 70 13.66 -6.74 -5.47
CA ASP A 70 15.02 -7.25 -5.58
C ASP A 70 15.41 -7.36 -7.06
N VAL A 71 16.56 -6.79 -7.40
CA VAL A 71 17.15 -6.92 -8.75
C VAL A 71 18.04 -8.16 -8.75
N VAL A 72 17.67 -9.16 -9.57
CA VAL A 72 18.39 -10.45 -9.65
C VAL A 72 19.01 -10.60 -11.03
N ALA A 73 20.29 -10.99 -11.08
CA ALA A 73 20.96 -11.30 -12.33
C ALA A 73 20.41 -12.58 -12.97
N ARG A 74 20.39 -12.66 -14.30
CA ARG A 74 19.87 -13.84 -15.02
C ARG A 74 20.74 -15.09 -14.88
N ALA A 75 22.01 -14.91 -14.51
CA ALA A 75 22.98 -15.98 -14.36
C ALA A 75 23.59 -15.92 -12.95
N ASP A 76 23.81 -17.10 -12.38
CA ASP A 76 24.54 -17.24 -11.13
C ASP A 76 26.02 -16.92 -11.35
N GLY A 77 26.62 -16.18 -10.42
CA GLY A 77 28.02 -15.79 -10.51
C GLY A 77 28.50 -15.03 -9.28
N ARG A 78 29.82 -14.92 -9.14
CA ARG A 78 30.43 -14.07 -8.11
C ARG A 78 30.43 -12.63 -8.59
N ILE A 79 30.14 -11.69 -7.70
CA ILE A 79 30.26 -10.26 -8.01
C ILE A 79 31.75 -9.93 -8.11
N SER A 80 32.19 -9.40 -9.25
CA SER A 80 33.55 -8.91 -9.45
C SER A 80 33.69 -7.46 -9.00
N ASN A 81 32.75 -6.61 -9.43
CA ASN A 81 32.74 -5.18 -9.10
C ASN A 81 31.30 -4.73 -8.85
N LEU A 82 31.12 -3.86 -7.85
CA LEU A 82 29.87 -3.15 -7.60
C LEU A 82 30.08 -1.68 -8.00
N LEU A 83 29.21 -1.16 -8.85
CA LEU A 83 29.34 0.18 -9.45
C LEU A 83 28.50 1.23 -8.74
N VAL A 84 27.57 0.79 -7.89
CA VAL A 84 26.68 1.64 -7.10
C VAL A 84 26.91 1.41 -5.60
N ARG A 85 26.55 2.40 -4.78
CA ARG A 85 26.60 2.32 -3.32
C ARG A 85 25.21 2.19 -2.74
N ASP A 86 25.16 1.83 -1.46
CA ASP A 86 23.91 1.80 -0.70
C ASP A 86 23.19 3.16 -0.79
N LYS A 87 21.89 3.12 -1.12
CA LYS A 87 20.98 4.28 -1.27
C LYS A 87 21.28 5.22 -2.45
N ASP A 88 22.12 4.84 -3.39
CA ASP A 88 22.27 5.60 -4.63
C ASP A 88 20.97 5.55 -5.44
N ALA A 89 20.61 6.70 -6.05
CA ALA A 89 19.50 6.78 -6.98
C ALA A 89 19.94 6.28 -8.36
N VAL A 90 19.22 5.28 -8.89
CA VAL A 90 19.51 4.65 -10.18
C VAL A 90 18.30 4.77 -11.11
N GLN A 91 18.56 4.79 -12.41
CA GLN A 91 17.57 4.80 -13.47
C GLN A 91 17.52 3.45 -14.19
N GLU A 92 16.51 3.28 -15.03
CA GLU A 92 16.39 2.12 -15.89
C GLU A 92 17.62 2.01 -16.81
N ASN A 93 18.18 0.80 -16.93
CA ASN A 93 19.39 0.47 -17.68
C ASN A 93 20.72 0.93 -17.07
N ASP A 94 20.72 1.46 -15.84
CA ASP A 94 21.97 1.74 -15.14
C ASP A 94 22.70 0.44 -14.79
N LEU A 95 24.02 0.45 -15.00
CA LEU A 95 24.89 -0.67 -14.70
C LEU A 95 25.20 -0.72 -13.19
N LEU A 96 24.56 -1.64 -12.48
CA LEU A 96 24.68 -1.75 -11.01
C LEU A 96 25.94 -2.49 -10.56
N GLY A 97 26.34 -3.51 -11.31
CA GLY A 97 27.48 -4.35 -10.96
C GLY A 97 27.87 -5.31 -12.08
N VAL A 98 29.07 -5.86 -11.95
CA VAL A 98 29.69 -6.73 -12.93
C VAL A 98 29.95 -8.08 -12.27
N LEU A 99 29.41 -9.15 -12.88
CA LEU A 99 29.71 -10.51 -12.48
C LEU A 99 31.08 -10.94 -13.00
N GLN A 100 31.73 -11.84 -12.27
CA GLN A 100 33.01 -12.40 -12.66
C GLN A 100 32.86 -13.18 -13.98
N SER A 101 33.64 -12.77 -14.97
CA SER A 101 33.68 -13.36 -16.30
C SER A 101 35.14 -13.54 -16.74
N THR A 102 35.36 -14.31 -17.80
CA THR A 102 36.65 -14.41 -18.49
C THR A 102 37.01 -13.14 -19.27
N ALA A 103 36.03 -12.24 -19.47
CA ALA A 103 36.22 -10.95 -20.10
C ALA A 103 36.75 -9.88 -19.12
N ASN A 104 37.58 -8.97 -19.64
CA ASN A 104 37.95 -7.76 -18.91
C ASN A 104 36.85 -6.70 -19.10
N TYR A 105 36.24 -6.27 -17.99
CA TYR A 105 35.17 -5.28 -17.98
C TYR A 105 35.50 -3.99 -18.75
N GLN A 106 36.71 -3.45 -18.56
CA GLN A 106 37.10 -2.20 -19.20
C GLN A 106 37.19 -2.37 -20.72
N ASN A 107 37.75 -3.49 -21.19
CA ASN A 107 37.88 -3.76 -22.63
C ASN A 107 36.52 -3.94 -23.30
N VAL A 108 35.57 -4.57 -22.60
CA VAL A 108 34.19 -4.70 -23.09
C VAL A 108 33.51 -3.34 -23.17
N MET A 109 33.69 -2.48 -22.16
CA MET A 109 33.12 -1.12 -22.17
C MET A 109 33.73 -0.25 -23.26
N ASP A 110 35.05 -0.30 -23.45
CA ASP A 110 35.75 0.43 -24.49
C ASP A 110 35.28 -0.02 -25.89
N LEU A 111 35.07 -1.33 -26.07
CA LEU A 111 34.51 -1.88 -27.30
C LEU A 111 33.07 -1.39 -27.54
N ASP A 112 32.21 -1.43 -26.52
CA ASP A 112 30.81 -0.97 -26.64
C ASP A 112 30.72 0.50 -27.06
N MET A 113 31.55 1.36 -26.46
CA MET A 113 31.67 2.77 -26.84
C MET A 113 32.17 2.94 -28.27
N ALA A 114 33.18 2.15 -28.67
CA ALA A 114 33.73 2.21 -30.02
C ALA A 114 32.71 1.75 -31.06
N VAL A 115 32.02 0.62 -30.84
CA VAL A 115 30.96 0.11 -31.71
C VAL A 115 29.82 1.12 -31.83
N SER A 116 29.40 1.72 -30.72
CA SER A 116 28.38 2.79 -30.73
C SER A 116 28.81 4.01 -31.55
N ALA A 117 30.09 4.38 -31.51
CA ALA A 117 30.62 5.46 -32.35
C ALA A 117 30.64 5.06 -33.84
N TRP A 118 31.02 3.83 -34.16
CA TRP A 118 31.08 3.32 -35.53
C TRP A 118 29.70 3.23 -36.17
N LEU A 119 28.70 2.76 -35.43
CA LEU A 119 27.31 2.68 -35.87
C LEU A 119 26.72 4.05 -36.22
N ARG A 120 27.20 5.12 -35.59
CA ARG A 120 26.78 6.51 -35.88
C ARG A 120 27.58 7.16 -37.02
N SER A 121 28.72 6.58 -37.37
CA SER A 121 29.62 7.10 -38.41
C SER A 121 29.29 6.55 -39.79
N SER A 122 29.66 7.26 -40.86
CA SER A 122 29.43 6.80 -42.23
C SER A 122 30.36 5.65 -42.61
N THR A 123 29.91 4.72 -43.44
CA THR A 123 30.62 3.49 -43.83
C THR A 123 32.05 3.73 -44.35
N ASP A 124 32.32 4.84 -45.04
CA ASP A 124 33.66 5.18 -45.54
C ASP A 124 34.70 5.39 -44.42
N SER A 125 34.27 5.79 -43.22
CA SER A 125 35.17 5.99 -42.08
C SER A 125 35.65 4.67 -41.45
N LEU A 126 35.00 3.54 -41.75
CA LEU A 126 35.40 2.21 -41.27
C LEU A 126 36.72 1.75 -41.89
N ARG A 127 37.07 2.24 -43.10
CA ARG A 127 38.33 1.89 -43.79
C ARG A 127 39.59 2.41 -43.11
N TYR A 128 39.47 3.47 -42.32
CA TYR A 128 40.58 4.08 -41.58
C TYR A 128 40.55 3.72 -40.09
N LEU A 129 39.65 2.82 -39.71
CA LEU A 129 39.50 2.42 -38.33
C LEU A 129 40.67 1.54 -37.92
N THR A 130 41.33 1.90 -36.81
CA THR A 130 42.35 1.06 -36.18
C THR A 130 41.73 0.44 -34.93
N PRO A 131 41.08 -0.73 -35.04
CA PRO A 131 40.49 -1.38 -33.90
C PRO A 131 41.57 -1.93 -32.95
N PRO A 132 41.36 -1.84 -31.63
CA PRO A 132 42.29 -2.38 -30.63
C PRO A 132 42.35 -3.91 -30.69
N ARG A 133 43.55 -4.46 -30.94
CA ARG A 133 43.75 -5.90 -31.19
C ARG A 133 44.04 -6.74 -29.94
N ASN A 134 44.23 -6.11 -28.79
CA ASN A 134 44.66 -6.76 -27.54
C ASN A 134 43.55 -6.82 -26.48
N PHE A 135 42.29 -6.76 -26.89
CA PHE A 135 41.17 -6.84 -25.97
C PHE A 135 40.89 -8.26 -25.51
N VAL A 136 40.59 -8.40 -24.22
CA VAL A 136 40.14 -9.64 -23.58
C VAL A 136 38.63 -9.55 -23.39
N LEU A 137 37.87 -10.11 -24.33
CA LEU A 137 36.41 -9.97 -24.42
C LEU A 137 35.65 -11.22 -23.97
N GLY A 138 36.37 -12.26 -23.52
CA GLY A 138 35.77 -13.51 -23.07
C GLY A 138 34.97 -14.18 -24.19
N GLU A 139 33.67 -14.40 -23.95
CA GLU A 139 32.76 -15.08 -24.89
C GLU A 139 32.58 -14.32 -26.21
N VAL A 140 32.67 -12.98 -26.20
CA VAL A 140 32.49 -12.13 -27.39
C VAL A 140 33.75 -12.08 -28.27
N GLN A 141 34.87 -12.66 -27.80
CA GLN A 141 36.14 -12.63 -28.53
C GLN A 141 36.04 -13.27 -29.92
N ALA A 142 35.27 -14.36 -30.04
CA ALA A 142 35.10 -15.07 -31.30
C ALA A 142 34.43 -14.19 -32.36
N ASP A 143 33.33 -13.52 -31.99
CA ASP A 143 32.58 -12.63 -32.89
C ASP A 143 33.44 -11.41 -33.28
N TYR A 144 34.19 -10.87 -32.33
CA TYR A 144 35.10 -9.76 -32.60
C TYR A 144 36.22 -10.14 -33.57
N ALA A 145 36.78 -11.35 -33.45
CA ALA A 145 37.81 -11.83 -34.37
C ALA A 145 37.26 -11.98 -35.80
N VAL A 146 36.03 -12.46 -35.96
CA VAL A 146 35.35 -12.54 -37.26
C VAL A 146 35.16 -11.15 -37.85
N PHE A 147 34.71 -10.18 -37.04
CA PHE A 147 34.58 -8.79 -37.47
C PHE A 147 35.92 -8.21 -37.97
N LEU A 148 37.02 -8.42 -37.24
CA LEU A 148 38.35 -7.96 -37.65
C LEU A 148 38.79 -8.57 -38.97
N GLN A 149 38.55 -9.88 -39.17
CA GLN A 149 38.88 -10.55 -40.43
C GLN A 149 38.07 -10.00 -41.60
N GLN A 150 36.79 -9.69 -41.39
CA GLN A 150 35.96 -9.09 -42.42
C GLN A 150 36.39 -7.65 -42.74
N LEU A 151 36.78 -6.88 -41.73
CA LEU A 151 37.29 -5.52 -41.90
C LEU A 151 38.61 -5.49 -42.68
N GLU A 152 39.50 -6.45 -42.45
CA GLU A 152 40.76 -6.58 -43.21
C GLU A 152 40.54 -6.97 -44.67
N ASN A 153 39.47 -7.69 -44.97
CA ASN A 153 39.11 -8.15 -46.31
C ASN A 153 38.24 -7.14 -47.09
N PHE A 154 37.86 -6.01 -46.49
CA PHE A 154 36.95 -5.00 -47.05
C PHE A 154 37.69 -3.83 -47.72
#